data_AF-A0A1F0NBR2-F1
#
_entry.id   AF-A0A1F0NBR2-F1
#
_cell.length_a   1.000
_cell.length_b   1.000
_cell.length_c   1.000
_cell.angle_alpha   90.00
_cell.angle_beta   90.00
_cell.angle_gamma   90.00
#
_symmetry.space_group_name_H-M   'P 1'
#
loop_
_entity.id
_entity.type
_entity.pdbx_description
1 polymer ?
#
loop_
_entity_poly.entity_id
_entity_poly.type
_entity_poly.pdbx_seq_one_letter_code
_entity_poly.pdbx_strand_id
1 'polypeptide(L)'
;MIKLNRIKELRQKEKLTQEELANKIGVTKRTIIAWEKGERQIKPDKTKALAAYFGVSVAYLLGYSDVSDKYRDDEILIDNGEGGFTSLSPLRHNELQEEYKEHVKKEFITFLRSHDLVLSDNEIQATLEYITKLNVNSVNNIDYKRIITEQAGAPRKYLLENGYKELGDLFQSSKGINNFYKEKGHNPDYTF
;
A
#
# COMPACT_ATOMS: atom_id res chain seq x y z
N MET A 1 18.19 -16.38 3.84
CA MET A 1 16.94 -17.18 3.75
C MET A 1 16.51 -17.15 2.29
N ILE A 2 16.39 -18.29 1.61
CA ILE A 2 16.00 -18.32 0.18
C ILE A 2 14.56 -17.78 0.12
N LYS A 3 14.38 -16.56 -0.44
CA LYS A 3 13.05 -16.00 -0.68
C LYS A 3 12.42 -16.81 -1.81
N LEU A 4 11.48 -17.69 -1.47
CA LEU A 4 10.80 -18.54 -2.42
C LEU A 4 9.87 -17.64 -3.26
N ASN A 5 10.20 -17.45 -4.53
CA ASN A 5 9.27 -16.81 -5.47
C ASN A 5 8.12 -17.77 -5.80
N ARG A 6 7.01 -17.23 -6.32
CA ARG A 6 5.78 -17.98 -6.63
C ARG A 6 5.69 -18.47 -8.07
N ILE A 7 6.78 -18.40 -8.84
CA ILE A 7 6.77 -18.73 -10.29
C ILE A 7 6.32 -20.17 -10.50
N LYS A 8 6.87 -21.11 -9.72
CA LYS A 8 6.53 -22.53 -9.81
C LYS A 8 5.06 -22.78 -9.49
N GLU A 9 4.57 -22.16 -8.42
CA GLU A 9 3.19 -22.29 -7.95
C GLU A 9 2.19 -21.75 -8.99
N LEU A 10 2.45 -20.55 -9.50
CA LEU A 10 1.63 -19.90 -10.53
C LEU A 10 1.62 -20.70 -11.83
N ARG A 11 2.79 -21.18 -12.28
CA ARG A 11 2.89 -22.05 -13.45
C ARG A 11 2.07 -23.34 -13.29
N GLN A 12 2.17 -23.99 -12.13
CA GLN A 12 1.44 -25.22 -11.85
C GLN A 12 -0.07 -24.98 -11.76
N LYS A 13 -0.50 -23.84 -11.21
CA LYS A 13 -1.91 -23.43 -11.16
C LYS A 13 -2.51 -23.30 -12.57
N GLU A 14 -1.74 -22.82 -13.52
CA GLU A 14 -2.13 -22.76 -14.95
C GLU A 14 -1.89 -24.06 -15.73
N LYS A 15 -1.40 -25.12 -15.06
CA LYS A 15 -1.09 -26.43 -15.66
C LYS A 15 -0.05 -26.39 -16.79
N LEU A 16 0.88 -25.44 -16.73
CA LEU A 16 1.94 -25.30 -17.73
C LEU A 16 3.17 -26.13 -17.36
N THR A 17 3.87 -26.65 -18.36
CA THR A 17 5.24 -27.14 -18.26
C THR A 17 6.23 -25.97 -18.22
N GLN A 18 7.46 -26.23 -17.75
CA GLN A 18 8.53 -25.22 -17.76
C GLN A 18 8.91 -24.78 -19.17
N GLU A 19 8.75 -25.65 -20.17
CA GLU A 19 8.99 -25.34 -21.58
C GLU A 19 7.93 -24.37 -22.12
N GLU A 20 6.64 -24.63 -21.82
CA GLU A 20 5.54 -23.75 -22.25
C GLU A 20 5.66 -22.35 -21.66
N LEU A 21 5.96 -22.23 -20.36
CA LEU A 21 6.20 -20.92 -19.74
C LEU A 21 7.42 -20.22 -20.36
N ALA A 22 8.50 -20.97 -20.62
CA ALA A 22 9.70 -20.41 -21.25
C ALA A 22 9.38 -19.80 -22.63
N ASN A 23 8.57 -20.50 -23.43
CA ASN A 23 8.10 -20.03 -24.73
C ASN A 23 7.23 -18.78 -24.62
N LYS A 24 6.32 -18.71 -23.64
CA LYS A 24 5.47 -17.53 -23.41
C LYS A 24 6.27 -16.28 -23.01
N ILE A 25 7.32 -16.45 -22.21
CA ILE A 25 8.15 -15.35 -21.68
C ILE A 25 9.35 -15.01 -22.59
N GLY A 26 9.61 -15.84 -23.61
CA GLY A 26 10.73 -15.68 -24.53
C GLY A 26 12.08 -15.89 -23.84
N VAL A 27 12.22 -17.01 -23.11
CA VAL A 27 13.46 -17.45 -22.45
C VAL A 27 13.66 -18.95 -22.63
N THR A 28 14.77 -19.50 -22.15
CA THR A 28 15.00 -20.96 -22.20
C THR A 28 14.33 -21.68 -21.03
N LYS A 29 13.96 -22.95 -21.19
CA LYS A 29 13.50 -23.80 -20.08
C LYS A 29 14.47 -23.82 -18.90
N ARG A 30 15.77 -23.86 -19.16
CA ARG A 30 16.81 -23.82 -18.11
C ARG A 30 16.74 -22.53 -17.29
N THR A 31 16.40 -21.41 -17.94
CA THR A 31 16.18 -20.12 -17.26
C THR A 31 15.01 -20.20 -16.29
N ILE A 32 13.86 -20.76 -16.71
CA ILE A 32 12.70 -20.97 -15.83
C ILE A 32 13.07 -21.87 -14.64
N ILE A 33 13.76 -23.00 -14.86
CA ILE A 33 14.20 -23.90 -13.79
C ILE A 33 15.07 -23.15 -12.76
N ALA A 34 16.05 -22.38 -13.23
CA ALA A 34 16.94 -21.63 -12.35
C ALA A 34 16.19 -20.56 -11.54
N TRP A 35 15.21 -19.89 -12.16
CA TRP A 35 14.36 -18.91 -11.48
C TRP A 35 13.45 -19.56 -10.44
N GLU A 36 12.77 -20.67 -10.75
CA GLU A 36 11.92 -21.41 -9.80
C GLU A 36 12.69 -21.92 -8.58
N LYS A 37 13.99 -22.22 -8.74
CA LYS A 37 14.88 -22.65 -7.65
C LYS A 37 15.54 -21.49 -6.90
N GLY A 38 15.41 -20.25 -7.39
CA GLY A 38 16.12 -19.10 -6.84
C GLY A 38 17.63 -19.11 -7.10
N GLU A 39 18.12 -19.96 -8.03
CA GLU A 39 19.55 -20.07 -8.37
C GLU A 39 20.05 -18.86 -9.18
N ARG A 40 19.15 -18.08 -9.77
CA ARG A 40 19.49 -16.91 -10.61
C ARG A 40 18.54 -15.75 -10.36
N GLN A 41 19.11 -14.55 -10.22
CA GLN A 41 18.33 -13.31 -10.15
C GLN A 41 17.57 -13.05 -11.45
N ILE A 42 16.31 -12.63 -11.32
CA ILE A 42 15.44 -12.25 -12.43
C ILE A 42 15.63 -10.76 -12.69
N LYS A 43 15.89 -10.38 -13.94
CA LYS A 43 16.01 -8.98 -14.32
C LYS A 43 14.64 -8.28 -14.24
N PRO A 44 14.58 -6.97 -13.91
CA PRO A 44 13.33 -6.20 -13.81
C PRO A 44 12.35 -6.39 -14.96
N ASP A 45 12.81 -6.37 -16.20
CA ASP A 45 12.00 -6.56 -17.42
C ASP A 45 11.32 -7.93 -17.46
N LYS A 46 12.06 -8.99 -17.11
CA LYS A 46 11.53 -10.36 -17.06
C LYS A 46 10.60 -10.58 -15.87
N THR A 47 10.88 -9.94 -14.74
CA THR A 47 9.97 -9.96 -13.59
C THR A 47 8.63 -9.33 -13.96
N LYS A 48 8.62 -8.15 -14.61
CA LYS A 48 7.40 -7.51 -15.10
C LYS A 48 6.67 -8.39 -16.11
N ALA A 49 7.37 -9.02 -17.05
CA ALA A 49 6.76 -9.92 -18.04
C ALA A 49 6.07 -11.12 -17.39
N LEU A 50 6.70 -11.75 -16.39
CA LEU A 50 6.11 -12.84 -15.62
C LEU A 50 4.88 -12.38 -14.82
N ALA A 51 5.00 -11.24 -14.14
CA ALA A 51 3.91 -10.67 -13.34
C ALA A 51 2.69 -10.34 -14.21
N ALA A 52 2.93 -9.69 -15.36
CA ALA A 52 1.92 -9.40 -16.37
C ALA A 52 1.26 -10.68 -16.91
N TYR A 53 2.07 -11.69 -17.23
CA TYR A 53 1.58 -12.97 -17.75
C TYR A 53 0.64 -13.67 -16.76
N PHE A 54 1.03 -13.76 -15.49
CA PHE A 54 0.23 -14.39 -14.44
C PHE A 54 -0.87 -13.48 -13.87
N GLY A 55 -0.93 -12.22 -14.29
CA GLY A 55 -1.90 -11.23 -13.80
C GLY A 55 -1.73 -10.85 -12.32
N VAL A 56 -0.55 -11.03 -11.75
CA VAL A 56 -0.26 -10.75 -10.33
C VAL A 56 0.82 -9.69 -10.17
N SER A 57 0.82 -8.96 -9.06
CA SER A 57 1.83 -7.94 -8.77
C SER A 57 3.23 -8.53 -8.70
N VAL A 58 4.23 -7.72 -9.02
CA VAL A 58 5.63 -8.14 -8.93
C VAL A 58 6.01 -8.53 -7.50
N ALA A 59 5.49 -7.82 -6.49
CA ALA A 59 5.73 -8.13 -5.09
C ALA A 59 5.22 -9.53 -4.72
N TYR A 60 4.02 -9.90 -5.19
CA TYR A 60 3.45 -11.24 -4.99
C TYR A 60 4.26 -12.31 -5.73
N LEU A 61 4.57 -12.08 -7.01
CA LEU A 61 5.36 -12.99 -7.84
C LEU A 61 6.69 -13.37 -7.16
N LEU A 62 7.39 -12.38 -6.60
CA LEU A 62 8.70 -12.56 -5.97
C LEU A 62 8.63 -12.98 -4.49
N GLY A 63 7.43 -13.11 -3.91
CA GLY A 63 7.25 -13.53 -2.52
C GLY A 63 7.55 -12.43 -1.49
N TYR A 64 7.44 -11.16 -1.88
CA TYR A 64 7.51 -10.00 -0.97
C TYR A 64 6.15 -9.64 -0.35
N SER A 65 5.06 -10.10 -0.95
CA SER A 65 3.69 -9.93 -0.45
C SER A 65 2.95 -11.26 -0.50
N ASP A 66 2.13 -11.51 0.53
CA ASP A 66 1.18 -12.62 0.54
C ASP A 66 -0.12 -12.31 -0.19
N VAL A 67 -0.34 -11.04 -0.56
CA VAL A 67 -1.54 -10.59 -1.26
C VAL A 67 -1.35 -10.62 -2.76
N SER A 68 -2.23 -11.37 -3.42
CA SER A 68 -2.27 -11.56 -4.86
C SER A 68 -2.92 -10.36 -5.56
N ASP A 69 -2.29 -9.19 -5.43
CA ASP A 69 -2.71 -7.99 -6.13
C ASP A 69 -2.63 -8.18 -7.64
N LYS A 70 -3.51 -7.51 -8.38
CA LYS A 70 -3.45 -7.51 -9.85
C LYS A 70 -2.20 -6.77 -10.33
N TYR A 71 -1.56 -7.31 -11.35
CA TYR A 71 -0.50 -6.59 -12.05
C TYR A 71 -0.99 -5.23 -12.58
N ARG A 72 -0.13 -4.21 -12.48
CA ARG A 72 -0.32 -2.91 -13.15
C ARG A 72 0.94 -2.58 -13.95
N ASP A 73 0.75 -1.95 -15.11
CA ASP A 73 1.84 -1.60 -16.02
C ASP A 73 2.73 -0.46 -15.48
N ASP A 74 2.15 0.41 -14.65
CA ASP A 74 2.82 1.48 -13.91
C ASP A 74 3.65 1.00 -12.70
N GLU A 75 3.79 -0.32 -12.50
CA GLU A 75 4.58 -0.85 -11.37
C GLU A 75 6.06 -0.42 -11.43
N ILE A 76 6.53 0.18 -10.35
CA ILE A 76 7.91 0.61 -10.12
C ILE A 76 8.56 -0.34 -9.12
N LEU A 77 9.75 -0.84 -9.46
CA LEU A 77 10.55 -1.63 -8.54
C LEU A 77 11.43 -0.70 -7.72
N ILE A 78 11.28 -0.75 -6.39
CA ILE A 78 12.06 0.05 -5.46
C ILE A 78 12.92 -0.87 -4.60
N ASP A 79 14.22 -0.60 -4.54
CA ASP A 79 15.14 -1.27 -3.62
C ASP A 79 14.76 -0.92 -2.18
N ASN A 80 14.52 -1.93 -1.35
CA ASN A 80 14.11 -1.75 0.04
C ASN A 80 15.30 -1.60 1.01
N GLY A 81 16.54 -1.53 0.51
CA GLY A 81 17.75 -1.38 1.34
C GLY A 81 18.22 -2.66 2.03
N GLU A 82 17.43 -3.74 1.96
CA GLU A 82 17.77 -5.07 2.48
C GLU A 82 18.17 -6.05 1.35
N GLY A 83 18.45 -5.53 0.16
CA GLY A 83 18.77 -6.33 -1.03
C GLY A 83 17.54 -7.00 -1.68
N GLY A 84 16.33 -6.51 -1.37
CA GLY A 84 15.07 -6.89 -2.01
C GLY A 84 14.42 -5.73 -2.76
N PHE A 85 13.37 -6.01 -3.52
CA PHE A 85 12.58 -4.99 -4.21
C PHE A 85 11.12 -5.05 -3.77
N THR A 86 10.49 -3.90 -3.50
CA THR A 86 9.02 -3.79 -3.47
C THR A 86 8.49 -3.35 -4.83
N SER A 87 7.19 -3.57 -5.07
CA SER A 87 6.49 -3.05 -6.23
C SER A 87 5.45 -2.01 -5.82
N LEU A 88 5.57 -0.81 -6.37
CA LEU A 88 4.61 0.27 -6.19
C LEU A 88 3.88 0.55 -7.49
N SER A 89 2.56 0.67 -7.44
CA SER A 89 1.73 1.17 -8.54
C SER A 89 1.06 2.45 -8.07
N PRO A 90 1.41 3.63 -8.61
CA PRO A 90 0.72 4.88 -8.33
C PRO A 90 -0.79 4.79 -8.54
N LEU A 91 -1.26 4.08 -9.56
CA LEU A 91 -2.68 3.85 -9.80
C LEU A 91 -3.32 3.04 -8.66
N ARG A 92 -2.73 1.89 -8.29
CA ARG A 92 -3.22 1.08 -7.15
C ARG A 92 -3.22 1.90 -5.86
N HIS A 93 -2.17 2.70 -5.66
CA HIS A 93 -2.05 3.57 -4.50
C HIS A 93 -3.23 4.55 -4.42
N ASN A 94 -3.51 5.25 -5.51
CA ASN A 94 -4.60 6.22 -5.56
C ASN A 94 -5.97 5.55 -5.36
N GLU A 95 -6.20 4.38 -5.95
CA GLU A 95 -7.42 3.61 -5.73
C GLU A 95 -7.61 3.25 -4.25
N LEU A 96 -6.56 2.78 -3.56
CA LEU A 96 -6.62 2.48 -2.13
C LEU A 96 -6.88 3.72 -1.26
N GLN A 97 -6.35 4.87 -1.66
CA GLN A 97 -6.64 6.15 -0.98
C GLN A 97 -8.12 6.54 -1.12
N GLU A 98 -8.69 6.41 -2.32
CA GLU A 98 -10.11 6.66 -2.53
C GLU A 98 -10.99 5.66 -1.77
N GLU A 99 -10.61 4.38 -1.76
CA GLU A 99 -11.31 3.37 -0.94
C GLU A 99 -11.27 3.72 0.56
N TYR A 100 -10.15 4.24 1.05
CA TYR A 100 -10.03 4.67 2.44
C TYR A 100 -10.93 5.87 2.75
N LYS A 101 -11.03 6.86 1.85
CA LYS A 101 -11.94 8.00 2.02
C LYS A 101 -13.40 7.55 2.10
N GLU A 102 -13.81 6.62 1.24
CA GLU A 102 -15.15 6.05 1.27
C GLU A 102 -15.40 5.23 2.55
N HIS A 103 -14.38 4.51 3.04
CA HIS A 103 -14.44 3.81 4.30
C HIS A 103 -14.67 4.78 5.48
N VAL A 104 -13.89 5.86 5.58
CA VAL A 104 -14.06 6.90 6.61
C VAL A 104 -15.46 7.54 6.54
N LYS A 105 -15.94 7.85 5.33
CA LYS A 105 -17.30 8.38 5.15
C LYS A 105 -18.36 7.42 5.66
N LYS A 106 -18.22 6.11 5.38
CA LYS A 106 -19.13 5.08 5.86
C LYS A 106 -19.11 4.95 7.38
N GLU A 107 -17.95 5.01 8.01
CA GLU A 107 -17.82 5.01 9.47
C GLU A 107 -18.49 6.24 10.08
N PHE A 108 -18.27 7.42 9.49
CA PHE A 108 -18.93 8.66 9.94
C PHE A 108 -20.45 8.59 9.83
N ILE A 109 -21.00 8.08 8.72
CA ILE A 109 -22.44 7.84 8.58
C ILE A 109 -22.95 6.86 9.63
N THR A 110 -22.17 5.83 9.95
CA THR A 110 -22.52 4.86 10.99
C THR A 110 -22.59 5.52 12.36
N PHE A 111 -21.62 6.39 12.67
CA PHE A 111 -21.62 7.21 13.89
C PHE A 111 -22.84 8.14 13.97
N LEU A 112 -23.19 8.83 12.88
CA LEU A 112 -24.36 9.72 12.86
C LEU A 112 -25.65 8.94 13.16
N ARG A 113 -25.80 7.76 12.54
CA ARG A 113 -26.96 6.88 12.75
C ARG A 113 -27.05 6.34 14.17
N SER A 114 -25.91 6.03 14.81
CA SER A 114 -25.91 5.51 16.18
C SER A 114 -26.23 6.57 17.25
N HIS A 115 -26.35 7.84 16.86
CA HIS A 115 -26.62 8.98 17.74
C HIS A 115 -27.82 9.81 17.26
N ASP A 116 -28.68 9.26 16.40
CA ASP A 116 -29.88 9.92 15.87
C ASP A 116 -29.61 11.29 15.20
N LEU A 117 -28.42 11.47 14.62
CA LEU A 117 -28.04 12.68 13.90
C LEU A 117 -28.47 12.58 12.44
N VAL A 118 -29.20 13.59 11.97
CA VAL A 118 -29.72 13.65 10.60
C VAL A 118 -29.11 14.85 9.87
N LEU A 119 -28.25 14.56 8.91
CA LEU A 119 -27.59 15.53 8.03
C LEU A 119 -27.89 15.16 6.57
N SER A 120 -27.96 16.16 5.69
CA SER A 120 -27.98 15.97 4.25
C SER A 120 -26.62 15.49 3.71
N ASP A 121 -26.60 14.92 2.50
CA ASP A 121 -25.36 14.47 1.86
C ASP A 121 -24.32 15.60 1.72
N ASN A 122 -24.79 16.82 1.44
CA ASN A 122 -23.94 18.01 1.34
C ASN A 122 -23.34 18.40 2.70
N GLU A 123 -24.10 18.30 3.78
CA GLU A 123 -23.61 18.60 5.13
C GLU A 123 -22.63 17.54 5.61
N ILE A 124 -22.85 16.26 5.30
CA ILE A 124 -21.91 15.17 5.58
C ILE A 124 -20.58 15.45 4.87
N GLN A 125 -20.63 15.76 3.58
CA GLN A 125 -19.45 16.06 2.78
C GLN A 125 -18.69 17.28 3.32
N ALA A 126 -19.40 18.40 3.53
CA ALA A 126 -18.80 19.63 4.06
C ALA A 126 -18.18 19.42 5.44
N THR A 127 -18.81 18.60 6.30
CA THR A 127 -18.28 18.27 7.63
C THR A 127 -16.99 17.49 7.54
N LEU A 128 -16.93 16.44 6.70
CA LEU A 128 -15.71 15.65 6.51
C LEU A 128 -14.57 16.49 5.93
N GLU A 129 -14.86 17.36 4.96
CA GLU A 129 -13.88 18.31 4.41
C GLU A 129 -13.36 19.29 5.48
N TYR A 130 -14.26 19.79 6.33
CA TYR A 130 -13.89 20.69 7.42
C TYR A 130 -12.99 20.00 8.45
N ILE A 131 -13.37 18.82 8.93
CA ILE A 131 -12.56 18.01 9.86
C ILE A 131 -11.18 17.70 9.25
N THR A 132 -11.12 17.38 7.95
CA THR A 132 -9.86 17.12 7.25
C THR A 132 -8.94 18.34 7.24
N LYS A 133 -9.48 19.56 7.10
CA LYS A 133 -8.70 20.81 7.17
C LYS A 133 -8.19 21.09 8.58
N LEU A 134 -8.94 20.70 9.61
CA LEU A 134 -8.53 20.83 11.01
C LEU A 134 -7.44 19.82 11.43
N ASN A 135 -7.24 18.75 10.67
CA ASN A 135 -6.23 17.74 10.97
C ASN A 135 -4.82 18.36 11.02
N VAL A 136 -4.19 18.33 12.20
CA VAL A 136 -2.85 18.89 12.42
C VAL A 136 -1.77 18.18 11.60
N ASN A 137 -2.03 16.97 11.08
CA ASN A 137 -1.14 16.27 10.17
C ASN A 137 -1.16 16.83 8.73
N SER A 138 -2.10 17.73 8.43
CA SER A 138 -2.19 18.38 7.13
C SER A 138 -1.16 19.50 7.01
N VAL A 139 -0.42 19.54 5.91
CA VAL A 139 0.52 20.64 5.62
C VAL A 139 -0.15 22.02 5.54
N ASN A 140 -1.47 22.04 5.33
CA ASN A 140 -2.29 23.25 5.28
C ASN A 140 -2.79 23.68 6.66
N ASN A 141 -2.60 22.87 7.70
CA ASN A 141 -2.93 23.26 9.06
C ASN A 141 -1.92 24.32 9.55
N ILE A 142 -2.42 25.37 10.21
CA ILE A 142 -1.62 26.51 10.67
C ILE A 142 -0.51 26.11 11.65
N ASP A 143 -0.75 25.08 12.46
CA ASP A 143 0.20 24.64 13.47
C ASP A 143 1.20 23.62 12.91
N TYR A 144 0.91 22.96 11.78
CA TYR A 144 1.77 21.91 11.22
C TYR A 144 3.22 22.38 11.06
N LYS A 145 3.43 23.54 10.40
CA LYS A 145 4.77 24.10 10.20
C LYS A 145 5.45 24.45 11.53
N ARG A 146 4.73 25.10 12.43
CA ARG A 146 5.25 25.49 13.76
C ARG A 146 5.75 24.28 14.52
N ILE A 147 4.98 23.19 14.52
CA ILE A 147 5.31 21.95 15.23
C ILE A 147 6.58 21.32 14.65
N ILE A 148 6.66 21.17 13.32
CA ILE A 148 7.81 20.51 12.69
C ILE A 148 9.09 21.34 12.72
N THR A 149 9.02 22.69 12.77
CA THR A 149 10.21 23.54 12.77
C THR A 149 10.63 23.99 14.17
N GLU A 150 9.70 24.48 14.98
CA GLU A 150 10.01 25.12 16.26
C GLU A 150 9.98 24.12 17.42
N GLN A 151 9.24 23.01 17.28
CA GLN A 151 9.06 21.99 18.33
C GLN A 151 9.61 20.63 17.92
N ALA A 152 10.54 20.60 16.96
CA ALA A 152 11.07 19.38 16.34
C ALA A 152 11.61 18.34 17.35
N GLY A 153 12.07 18.77 18.52
CA GLY A 153 12.58 17.89 19.57
C GLY A 153 11.51 17.10 20.34
N ALA A 154 10.25 17.58 20.38
CA ALA A 154 9.17 16.94 21.14
C ALA A 154 7.76 17.32 20.63
N PRO A 155 7.42 17.12 19.35
CA PRO A 155 6.19 17.64 18.74
C PRO A 155 4.90 17.09 19.37
N ARG A 156 4.87 15.79 19.71
CA ARG A 156 3.71 15.17 20.39
C ARG A 156 3.50 15.72 21.80
N LYS A 157 4.58 15.93 22.55
CA LYS A 157 4.50 16.50 23.90
C LYS A 157 3.93 17.92 23.84
N TYR A 158 4.44 18.73 22.91
CA TYR A 158 3.91 20.08 22.67
C TYR A 158 2.41 20.06 22.38
N LEU A 159 1.95 19.18 21.48
CA LEU A 159 0.53 19.06 21.14
C LEU A 159 -0.34 18.73 22.37
N LEU A 160 0.07 17.75 23.17
CA LEU A 160 -0.64 17.36 24.39
C LEU A 160 -0.73 18.51 25.41
N GLU A 161 0.32 19.32 25.52
CA GLU A 161 0.38 20.49 26.40
C GLU A 161 -0.43 21.70 25.85
N ASN A 162 -0.70 21.73 24.54
CA ASN A 162 -1.32 22.87 23.84
C ASN A 162 -2.71 22.55 23.27
N GLY A 163 -3.52 21.78 24.01
CA GLY A 163 -4.94 21.60 23.72
C GLY A 163 -5.31 20.39 22.86
N TYR A 164 -4.34 19.63 22.37
CA TYR A 164 -4.57 18.38 21.63
C TYR A 164 -4.54 17.15 22.55
N LYS A 165 -5.19 17.22 23.73
CA LYS A 165 -5.07 16.18 24.76
C LYS A 165 -5.59 14.80 24.31
N GLU A 166 -6.65 14.78 23.52
CA GLU A 166 -7.31 13.55 23.09
C GLU A 166 -6.63 12.87 21.89
N LEU A 167 -5.94 13.63 21.03
CA LEU A 167 -5.44 13.15 19.73
C LEU A 167 -4.00 13.59 19.40
N GLY A 168 -3.33 14.31 20.31
CA GLY A 168 -2.01 14.90 20.07
C GLY A 168 -0.89 13.87 19.91
N ASP A 169 -1.09 12.66 20.42
CA ASP A 169 -0.21 11.51 20.20
C ASP A 169 -0.25 10.98 18.75
N LEU A 170 -1.33 11.28 18.00
CA LEU A 170 -1.51 10.91 16.60
C LEU A 170 -0.77 11.83 15.60
N PHE A 171 0.13 12.69 16.06
CA PHE A 171 0.94 13.49 15.15
C PHE A 171 1.91 12.64 14.31
N GLN A 172 1.92 12.93 13.02
CA GLN A 172 2.53 12.17 11.92
C GLN A 172 2.15 10.68 11.94
N SER A 173 0.95 10.36 12.45
CA SER A 173 0.42 9.01 12.46
C SER A 173 -0.26 8.68 11.13
N SER A 174 0.16 7.59 10.51
CA SER A 174 -0.55 6.92 9.42
C SER A 174 -1.35 5.70 9.89
N LYS A 175 -1.59 5.56 11.21
CA LYS A 175 -2.19 4.36 11.81
C LYS A 175 -3.54 3.98 11.19
N GLY A 176 -4.43 4.96 10.97
CA GLY A 176 -5.76 4.70 10.39
C GLY A 176 -5.69 4.07 9.01
N ILE A 177 -4.99 4.73 8.08
CA ILE A 177 -4.83 4.21 6.71
C ILE A 177 -4.00 2.93 6.66
N ASN A 178 -2.96 2.81 7.49
CA ASN A 178 -2.15 1.60 7.57
C ASN A 178 -2.96 0.40 8.05
N ASN A 179 -3.85 0.60 9.02
CA ASN A 179 -4.76 -0.45 9.47
C ASN A 179 -5.74 -0.85 8.36
N PHE A 180 -6.32 0.13 7.67
CA PHE A 180 -7.19 -0.13 6.52
C PHE A 180 -6.46 -0.93 5.42
N TYR A 181 -5.22 -0.57 5.10
CA TYR A 181 -4.40 -1.31 4.13
C TYR A 181 -4.16 -2.75 4.59
N LYS A 182 -3.82 -2.95 5.87
CA LYS A 182 -3.65 -4.30 6.45
C LYS A 182 -4.94 -5.12 6.41
N GLU A 183 -6.10 -4.51 6.65
CA GLU A 183 -7.41 -5.19 6.55
C GLU A 183 -7.72 -5.65 5.12
N LYS A 184 -7.26 -4.88 4.12
CA LYS A 184 -7.29 -5.25 2.70
C LYS A 184 -6.17 -6.23 2.32
N GLY A 185 -5.28 -6.52 3.26
CA GLY A 185 -4.12 -7.40 3.13
C GLY A 185 -2.85 -6.73 2.60
N HIS A 186 -2.89 -5.45 2.24
CA HIS A 186 -1.69 -4.75 1.78
C HIS A 186 -0.73 -4.46 2.95
N ASN A 187 0.57 -4.51 2.66
CA ASN A 187 1.58 -4.09 3.62
C ASN A 187 1.85 -2.58 3.48
N PRO A 188 1.51 -1.74 4.48
CA PRO A 188 1.68 -0.29 4.44
C PRO A 188 3.13 0.17 4.26
N ASP A 189 4.09 -0.64 4.71
CA ASP A 189 5.53 -0.33 4.58
C ASP A 189 6.01 -0.40 3.11
N TYR A 190 5.18 -0.98 2.25
CA TYR A 190 5.46 -1.24 0.84
C TYR A 190 4.38 -0.67 -0.09
N THR A 191 3.41 0.08 0.44
CA THR A 191 2.33 0.69 -0.37
C THR A 191 2.57 2.17 -0.70
N PHE A 192 3.71 2.72 -0.29
CA PHE A 192 4.13 4.11 -0.51
C PHE A 192 5.60 4.20 -0.88
#